data_AF-A0A5P9CUN6-F1
#
_entry.id   AF-A0A5P9CUN6-F1
#
_cell.length_a   1.000
_cell.length_b   1.000
_cell.length_c   1.000
_cell.angle_alpha   90.00
_cell.angle_beta   90.00
_cell.angle_gamma   90.00
#
_symmetry.space_group_name_H-M   'P 1'
#
loop_
_entity.id
_entity.type
_entity.pdbx_description
1 polymer ?
#
loop_
_entity_poly.entity_id
_entity_poly.type
_entity_poly.pdbx_seq_one_letter_code
_entity_poly.pdbx_strand_id
1 'polypeptide(L)'
;MARKSIEQRLAELETKKKTLKARLGKQERTRDTRRKVLLGALVLHRLENANDPEFTRRLSDWLRRELPDFLTREADKDLFADLIGVKSEGQNNPS
;
A
#
# COMPACT_ATOMS: atom_id res chain seq x y z
N MET A 1 44.21 23.82 18.03
CA MET A 1 43.02 23.00 17.70
C MET A 1 42.29 22.66 19.00
N ALA A 2 41.29 23.45 19.40
CA ALA A 2 40.56 23.21 20.65
C ALA A 2 39.83 21.86 20.59
N ARG A 3 40.13 20.94 21.51
CA ARG A 3 39.38 19.69 21.65
C ARG A 3 37.95 20.05 22.07
N LYS A 4 36.96 19.67 21.25
CA LYS A 4 35.54 19.73 21.63
C LYS A 4 35.33 19.09 23.00
N SER A 5 34.51 19.71 23.84
CA SER A 5 34.14 19.15 25.14
C SER A 5 33.42 17.80 24.95
N ILE A 6 33.43 16.98 25.99
CA ILE A 6 32.73 15.68 25.98
C ILE A 6 31.24 15.88 25.71
N GLU A 7 30.64 16.94 26.26
CA GLU A 7 29.24 17.31 26.05
C GLU A 7 28.93 17.63 24.58
N GLN A 8 29.79 18.40 23.91
CA GLN A 8 29.63 18.70 22.48
C GLN A 8 29.70 17.42 21.63
N ARG A 9 30.61 16.51 21.96
CA ARG A 9 30.72 15.22 21.26
C ARG A 9 29.48 14.34 21.50
N LEU A 10 28.94 14.35 22.72
CA LEU A 10 27.72 13.60 23.05
C LEU A 10 26.51 14.16 22.27
N ALA A 11 26.36 15.48 22.20
CA ALA A 11 25.32 16.15 21.42
C ALA A 11 25.44 15.84 19.91
N GLU A 12 26.66 15.77 19.38
CA GLU A 12 26.91 15.37 17.99
C GLU A 12 26.52 13.92 17.73
N LEU A 13 26.84 13.01 18.64
CA LEU A 13 26.46 11.60 18.53
C LEU A 13 24.95 11.40 18.58
N GLU A 14 24.24 12.09 19.48
CA GLU A 14 22.78 12.03 19.54
C GLU A 14 22.14 12.60 18.26
N THR A 15 22.70 13.67 17.69
CA THR A 15 22.22 14.22 16.42
C THR A 15 22.42 13.24 15.26
N LYS A 16 23.59 12.58 15.20
CA LYS A 16 23.87 11.53 14.20
C LYS A 16 22.93 10.34 14.35
N LYS A 17 22.69 9.90 15.58
CA LYS A 17 21.75 8.81 15.90
C LYS A 17 20.32 9.14 15.46
N LYS A 18 19.82 10.34 15.76
CA LYS A 18 18.50 10.82 15.29
C LYS A 18 18.41 10.81 13.77
N THR A 19 19.45 11.29 13.09
CA THR A 19 19.52 11.31 11.62
C THR A 19 19.49 9.90 11.02
N LEU A 20 20.27 8.97 11.58
CA LEU A 20 20.30 7.58 11.11
C LEU A 20 18.96 6.87 11.36
N LYS A 21 18.33 7.07 12.53
CA LYS A 21 16.99 6.54 12.80
C LYS A 21 15.95 7.07 11.81
N ALA A 22 15.97 8.36 11.50
CA ALA A 22 15.05 8.95 10.53
C ALA A 22 15.24 8.36 9.12
N ARG A 23 16.50 8.12 8.72
CA ARG A 23 16.82 7.45 7.44
C ARG A 23 16.34 6.00 7.42
N LEU A 24 16.55 5.26 8.49
CA LEU A 24 16.07 3.88 8.62
C LEU A 24 14.54 3.81 8.49
N GLY A 25 13.82 4.65 9.24
CA GLY A 25 12.35 4.70 9.15
C GLY A 25 11.82 5.14 7.78
N LYS A 26 12.60 5.93 7.02
CA LYS A 26 12.28 6.22 5.60
C LYS A 26 12.44 4.97 4.73
N GLN A 27 13.54 4.23 4.88
CA GLN A 27 13.79 3.00 4.12
C GLN A 27 12.74 1.92 4.41
N GLU A 28 12.33 1.77 5.66
CA GLU A 28 11.30 0.82 6.07
C GLU A 28 9.96 1.15 5.40
N ARG A 29 9.54 2.42 5.41
CA ARG A 29 8.31 2.86 4.73
C ARG A 29 8.39 2.64 3.22
N THR A 30 9.51 2.97 2.57
CA THR A 30 9.70 2.70 1.13
C THR A 30 9.60 1.20 0.83
N ARG A 31 10.21 0.34 1.67
CA ARG A 31 10.14 -1.11 1.51
C ARG A 31 8.72 -1.63 1.70
N ASP A 32 8.00 -1.12 2.71
CA ASP A 32 6.62 -1.50 3.00
C ASP A 32 5.68 -1.11 1.85
N THR A 33 5.77 0.14 1.36
CA THR A 33 5.02 0.59 0.17
C THR A 33 5.32 -0.29 -1.03
N ARG A 34 6.60 -0.57 -1.32
CA ARG A 34 6.98 -1.42 -2.45
C ARG A 34 6.41 -2.84 -2.33
N ARG A 35 6.45 -3.43 -1.13
CA ARG A 35 5.88 -4.76 -0.86
C ARG A 35 4.38 -4.78 -1.12
N LYS A 36 3.64 -3.79 -0.60
CA LYS A 36 2.18 -3.68 -0.77
C LYS A 36 1.80 -3.52 -2.24
N VAL A 37 2.50 -2.64 -2.96
CA VAL A 37 2.26 -2.42 -4.40
C VAL A 37 2.53 -3.68 -5.22
N LEU A 38 3.65 -4.37 -4.98
CA LEU A 38 3.98 -5.60 -5.72
C LEU A 38 2.98 -6.74 -5.45
N LEU A 39 2.51 -6.88 -4.21
CA LEU A 39 1.47 -7.84 -3.87
C LEU A 39 0.16 -7.52 -4.57
N GLY A 40 -0.25 -6.24 -4.57
CA GLY A 40 -1.46 -5.80 -5.30
C GLY A 40 -1.35 -6.06 -6.80
N ALA A 41 -0.22 -5.69 -7.42
CA ALA A 41 0.01 -5.91 -8.85
C ALA A 41 -0.03 -7.41 -9.22
N LEU A 42 0.52 -8.29 -8.37
CA LEU A 42 0.45 -9.74 -8.58
C LEU A 42 -0.99 -10.25 -8.54
N VAL A 43 -1.80 -9.77 -7.60
CA VAL A 43 -3.22 -10.17 -7.48
C VAL A 43 -3.99 -9.74 -8.72
N LEU A 44 -3.84 -8.48 -9.15
CA LEU A 44 -4.49 -7.96 -10.37
C LEU A 44 -4.07 -8.77 -11.61
N HIS A 45 -2.77 -9.02 -11.76
CA HIS A 45 -2.26 -9.84 -12.87
C HIS A 45 -2.84 -11.26 -12.87
N ARG A 46 -3.06 -11.87 -11.69
CA ARG A 46 -3.68 -13.19 -11.59
C ARG A 46 -5.15 -13.17 -11.97
N LEU A 47 -5.88 -12.09 -11.67
CA LEU A 47 -7.28 -11.96 -12.08
C LEU A 47 -7.41 -11.86 -13.60
N GLU A 48 -6.48 -11.17 -14.26
CA GLU A 48 -6.51 -10.95 -15.71
C GLU A 48 -5.97 -12.12 -16.53
N ASN A 49 -4.88 -12.76 -16.07
CA ASN A 49 -4.06 -13.64 -16.91
C ASN A 49 -3.93 -15.09 -16.40
N ALA A 50 -4.66 -15.52 -15.37
CA ALA A 50 -4.49 -16.88 -14.86
C ALA A 50 -5.13 -17.93 -15.77
N ASN A 51 -4.34 -18.95 -16.12
CA ASN A 51 -4.78 -20.18 -16.77
C ASN A 51 -5.66 -21.10 -15.88
N ASP A 52 -6.03 -20.63 -14.67
CA ASP A 52 -6.89 -21.34 -13.73
C ASP A 52 -8.15 -20.50 -13.43
N PRO A 53 -9.25 -20.74 -14.18
CA PRO A 53 -10.50 -20.01 -14.01
C PRO A 53 -11.16 -20.18 -12.64
N GLU A 54 -10.96 -21.34 -11.98
CA GLU A 54 -11.58 -21.61 -10.70
C GLU A 54 -10.90 -20.81 -9.58
N PHE A 55 -9.57 -20.78 -9.59
CA PHE A 55 -8.80 -19.96 -8.66
C PHE A 55 -9.13 -18.46 -8.82
N THR A 56 -9.18 -17.96 -10.05
CA THR A 56 -9.53 -16.55 -10.35
C THR A 56 -10.93 -16.20 -9.86
N ARG A 57 -11.90 -17.10 -10.02
CA ARG A 57 -13.26 -16.91 -9.52
C ARG A 57 -13.28 -16.83 -7.99
N ARG A 58 -12.67 -17.81 -7.31
CA ARG A 58 -12.59 -17.83 -5.83
C ARG A 58 -11.90 -16.58 -5.28
N LEU A 59 -10.82 -16.13 -5.93
CA LEU A 59 -10.09 -14.93 -5.54
C LEU A 59 -10.92 -13.65 -5.76
N SER A 60 -11.60 -13.54 -6.90
CA SER A 60 -12.53 -12.44 -7.17
C SER A 60 -13.65 -12.38 -6.14
N ASP A 61 -14.29 -13.51 -5.85
CA ASP A 61 -15.39 -13.59 -4.87
C ASP A 61 -14.91 -13.20 -3.46
N TRP A 62 -13.70 -13.62 -3.07
CA TRP A 62 -13.09 -13.22 -1.81
C TRP A 62 -12.80 -11.71 -1.76
N LEU A 63 -12.21 -11.14 -2.82
CA LEU A 63 -11.92 -9.70 -2.89
C LEU A 63 -13.20 -8.86 -2.83
N ARG A 64 -14.28 -9.29 -3.47
CA ARG A 64 -15.58 -8.59 -3.41
C ARG A 64 -16.17 -8.52 -2.01
N ARG A 65 -15.88 -9.52 -1.16
CA ARG A 65 -16.36 -9.56 0.24
C ARG A 65 -15.45 -8.76 1.18
N GLU A 66 -14.14 -8.88 1.01
CA GLU A 66 -13.18 -8.29 1.97
C GLU A 66 -12.78 -6.85 1.63
N LEU A 67 -12.69 -6.46 0.35
CA LEU A 67 -12.29 -5.10 -0.03
C LEU A 67 -13.23 -4.01 0.51
N PRO A 68 -14.57 -4.14 0.48
CA PRO A 68 -15.47 -3.13 1.02
C PRO A 68 -15.27 -2.85 2.51
N ASP A 69 -14.91 -3.88 3.28
CA ASP A 69 -14.65 -3.81 4.72
C ASP A 69 -13.23 -3.31 5.03
N PHE A 70 -12.26 -3.65 4.16
CA PHE A 70 -10.88 -3.20 4.27
C PHE A 70 -10.71 -1.72 3.89
N LEU A 71 -11.45 -1.25 2.89
CA LEU A 71 -11.40 0.13 2.39
C LEU A 71 -12.23 1.05 3.29
N THR A 72 -11.54 1.90 4.04
CA THR A 72 -12.20 2.82 4.99
C THR A 72 -12.70 4.11 4.34
N ARG A 73 -12.21 4.48 3.16
CA ARG A 73 -12.55 5.71 2.45
C ARG A 73 -13.40 5.41 1.22
N GLU A 74 -14.46 6.18 1.00
CA GLU A 74 -15.33 6.03 -0.17
C GLU A 74 -14.57 6.23 -1.49
N ALA A 75 -13.69 7.24 -1.56
CA ALA A 75 -12.85 7.47 -2.73
C ALA A 75 -11.96 6.26 -3.09
N ASP A 76 -11.51 5.49 -2.09
CA ASP A 76 -10.74 4.27 -2.36
C ASP A 76 -11.67 3.15 -2.87
N LYS A 77 -12.91 3.06 -2.36
CA LYS A 77 -13.91 2.09 -2.87
C LYS A 77 -14.23 2.31 -4.34
N ASP A 78 -14.36 3.57 -4.75
CA ASP A 78 -14.63 3.93 -6.15
C ASP A 78 -13.51 3.46 -7.09
N LEU A 79 -12.24 3.51 -6.65
CA LEU A 79 -11.10 3.00 -7.44
C LEU A 79 -11.17 1.48 -7.69
N PHE A 80 -11.90 0.74 -6.86
CA PHE A 80 -12.07 -0.71 -6.98
C PHE A 80 -13.49 -1.12 -7.37
N ALA A 81 -14.35 -0.19 -7.81
CA ALA A 81 -15.75 -0.48 -8.13
C ALA A 81 -15.91 -1.61 -9.16
N ASP A 82 -15.07 -1.62 -10.20
CA ASP A 82 -15.04 -2.65 -11.24
C ASP A 82 -14.72 -4.05 -10.68
N LEU A 83 -13.86 -4.10 -9.66
CA LEU A 83 -13.43 -5.34 -9.00
C LEU A 83 -14.47 -5.82 -8.00
N ILE A 84 -15.03 -4.91 -7.20
CA ILE A 84 -16.05 -5.20 -6.18
C ILE A 84 -17.38 -5.60 -6.87
N GLY A 85 -17.58 -5.24 -8.14
CA GLY A 85 -18.81 -5.50 -8.85
C GLY A 85 -19.95 -4.59 -8.42
N VAL A 86 -19.64 -3.51 -7.68
CA VAL A 86 -20.55 -2.40 -7.45
C VAL A 86 -20.52 -1.57 -8.72
N LYS A 87 -21.28 -1.99 -9.72
CA LYS A 87 -21.63 -1.10 -10.82
C LYS A 87 -22.39 0.03 -10.15
N SER A 88 -21.80 1.22 -10.05
CA SER A 88 -22.58 2.41 -9.73
C SER A 88 -23.72 2.46 -10.75
N GLU A 89 -24.93 2.09 -10.33
CA GLU A 89 -26.16 2.24 -11.09
C GLU A 89 -26.38 3.74 -11.27
N GLY A 90 -25.71 4.32 -12.26
CA GLY A 90 -25.70 5.76 -12.48
C GLY A 90 -25.60 6.17 -13.94
N GLN A 91 -25.58 5.22 -14.89
CA GLN A 91 -25.66 5.53 -16.32
C GLN A 91 -26.44 4.45 -17.07
N ASN A 92 -27.75 4.40 -16.83
CA ASN A 92 -28.72 3.88 -17.80
C ASN A 92 -29.69 5.03 -18.10
N ASN A 93 -29.43 5.80 -19.14
CA ASN A 93 -30.48 6.59 -19.79
C ASN A 93 -30.43 6.27 -21.29
N PRO A 94 -31.37 5.48 -21.82
CA PRO A 94 -31.50 5.30 -23.25
C PRO A 94 -32.23 6.52 -23.84
N SER A 95 -31.60 7.19 -24.80
CA SER A 95 -32.28 8.11 -25.72
C SER A 95 -32.95 7.34 -26.84
#